data_AF-A0A1J4JK20-F1
#
_entry.id   AF-A0A1J4JK20-F1
#
_cell.length_a   1.000
_cell.length_b   1.000
_cell.length_c   1.000
_cell.angle_alpha   90.00
_cell.angle_beta   90.00
_cell.angle_gamma   90.00
#
_symmetry.space_group_name_H-M   'P 1'
#
loop_
_entity.id
_entity.type
_entity.pdbx_description
1 polymer ?
#
loop_
_entity_poly.entity_id
_entity_poly.type
_entity_poly.pdbx_seq_one_letter_code
_entity_poly.pdbx_strand_id
1 'polypeptide(L)'
;MGCSASKSVQPTTSNNLFCMSCIDGRATDELKGSPGGDAGNVFRACYAVTQECDIKFDQKKLCQIILACAKKFQHELYFHTDDHAVHHFDPKTATNYDDACKAENIGCGYFKLCATAPEKLDEDEKCVELASAFLKALVETIHDNPKNFDVVCLHGDHNEKYVKKSKLMKPLKADGQTFIYHPKVELEEGDKIIDVLCEIEPSIKDKKEDVQKTYKKICKSHWEHAIEVLAPGVEIEKIK
;
A
#
# COMPACT_ATOMS: atom_id res chain seq x y z
N MET A 1 19.10 -44.04 17.83
CA MET A 1 17.70 -43.53 17.79
C MET A 1 17.61 -42.37 18.75
N GLY A 2 17.13 -41.22 18.30
CA GLY A 2 17.05 -40.00 19.10
C GLY A 2 16.79 -38.83 18.17
N CYS A 3 15.59 -38.79 17.61
CA CYS A 3 15.13 -37.76 16.70
C CYS A 3 15.20 -36.38 17.37
N SER A 4 16.01 -35.49 16.82
CA SER A 4 16.01 -34.07 17.15
C SER A 4 14.68 -33.49 16.69
N ALA A 5 13.83 -33.10 17.64
CA ALA A 5 12.62 -32.35 17.34
C ALA A 5 13.01 -31.03 16.67
N SER A 6 12.63 -30.87 15.40
CA SER A 6 12.70 -29.61 14.69
C SER A 6 11.78 -28.62 15.40
N LYS A 7 12.36 -27.60 16.05
CA LYS A 7 11.60 -26.44 16.49
C LYS A 7 11.02 -25.77 15.24
N SER A 8 9.69 -25.82 15.11
CA SER A 8 8.95 -25.03 14.14
C SER A 8 9.28 -23.56 14.37
N VAL A 9 9.94 -22.93 13.41
CA VAL A 9 10.14 -21.48 13.38
C VAL A 9 8.75 -20.88 13.19
N GLN A 10 8.24 -20.16 14.20
CA GLN A 10 7.07 -19.31 14.02
C GLN A 10 7.42 -18.22 12.99
N PRO A 11 6.58 -17.97 11.98
CA PRO A 11 6.82 -16.89 11.03
C PRO A 11 6.74 -15.58 11.81
N THR A 12 7.87 -14.91 11.97
CA THR A 12 7.92 -13.58 12.59
C THR A 12 7.24 -12.60 11.66
N THR A 13 6.17 -11.96 12.13
CA THR A 13 5.46 -10.83 11.49
C THR A 13 6.30 -9.55 11.45
N SER A 14 7.63 -9.69 11.36
CA SER A 14 8.56 -8.57 11.42
C SER A 14 8.48 -7.75 10.14
N ASN A 15 7.80 -6.61 10.20
CA ASN A 15 7.82 -5.61 9.13
C ASN A 15 9.26 -5.22 8.82
N ASN A 16 9.60 -5.10 7.53
CA ASN A 16 10.85 -4.49 7.12
C ASN A 16 10.88 -3.02 7.56
N LEU A 17 11.65 -2.68 8.60
CA LEU A 17 11.71 -1.33 9.20
C LEU A 17 12.16 -0.23 8.22
N PHE A 18 12.67 -0.61 7.04
CA PHE A 18 13.13 0.29 6.01
C PHE A 18 12.00 0.78 5.08
N CYS A 19 10.92 0.00 4.91
CA CYS A 19 9.84 0.30 3.97
C CYS A 19 8.72 1.18 4.57
N MET A 20 7.83 1.69 3.71
CA MET A 20 6.53 2.21 4.16
C MET A 20 5.54 1.05 4.25
N SER A 21 5.05 0.79 5.46
CA SER A 21 4.00 -0.21 5.69
C SER A 21 2.62 0.41 5.60
N CYS A 22 1.57 -0.42 5.70
CA CYS A 22 0.22 0.08 5.93
C CYS A 22 0.14 0.84 7.27
N ILE A 23 -0.86 1.71 7.38
CA ILE A 23 -1.29 2.34 8.63
C ILE A 23 -1.90 1.34 9.62
N ASP A 24 -2.25 0.14 9.16
CA ASP A 24 -2.93 -0.94 9.88
C ASP A 24 -2.28 -1.22 11.24
N GLY A 25 -3.11 -1.18 12.29
CA GLY A 25 -2.65 -1.31 13.67
C GLY A 25 -2.37 -2.76 14.08
N ARG A 26 -2.75 -3.76 13.28
CA ARG A 26 -2.45 -5.19 13.55
C ARG A 26 -0.96 -5.51 13.46
N ALA A 27 -0.16 -4.64 12.84
CA ALA A 27 1.28 -4.73 12.93
C ALA A 27 1.74 -4.59 14.40
N THR A 28 2.72 -5.40 14.82
CA THR A 28 3.17 -5.44 16.22
C THR A 28 4.60 -4.91 16.45
N ASP A 29 5.30 -4.55 15.37
CA ASP A 29 6.67 -4.04 15.40
C ASP A 29 6.71 -2.52 15.24
N GLU A 30 7.82 -1.95 14.77
CA GLU A 30 7.86 -0.54 14.42
C GLU A 30 7.47 -0.34 12.96
N LEU A 31 6.83 0.79 12.64
CA LEU A 31 6.31 1.02 11.30
C LEU A 31 6.35 2.48 10.88
N LYS A 32 6.52 2.70 9.56
CA LYS A 32 6.30 3.98 8.88
C LYS A 32 5.04 3.86 8.03
N GLY A 33 3.90 4.20 8.61
CA GLY A 33 2.61 3.93 7.98
C GLY A 33 2.17 4.97 6.94
N SER A 34 1.64 4.45 5.84
CA SER A 34 0.81 5.16 4.84
C SER A 34 -0.32 4.22 4.39
N PRO A 35 -1.50 4.71 3.96
CA PRO A 35 -2.58 3.82 3.52
C PRO A 35 -2.12 2.85 2.43
N GLY A 36 -2.15 1.54 2.69
CA GLY A 36 -1.65 0.52 1.77
C GLY A 36 -0.12 0.42 1.60
N GLY A 37 0.68 1.16 2.39
CA GLY A 37 2.15 1.13 2.34
C GLY A 37 2.75 1.56 1.01
N ASP A 38 3.92 1.02 0.67
CA ASP A 38 4.61 1.31 -0.60
C ASP A 38 3.70 1.07 -1.80
N ALA A 39 3.04 -0.10 -1.89
CA ALA A 39 2.11 -0.39 -2.98
C ALA A 39 0.99 0.66 -3.07
N GLY A 40 0.46 1.10 -1.92
CA GLY A 40 -0.53 2.18 -1.86
C GLY A 40 0.03 3.52 -2.37
N ASN A 41 1.28 3.84 -2.07
CA ASN A 41 1.94 5.05 -2.56
C ASN A 41 2.15 5.01 -4.07
N VAL A 42 2.58 3.86 -4.62
CA VAL A 42 2.71 3.68 -6.07
C VAL A 42 1.35 3.83 -6.75
N PHE A 43 0.30 3.19 -6.21
CA PHE A 43 -1.06 3.34 -6.72
C PHE A 43 -1.52 4.81 -6.73
N ARG A 44 -1.37 5.54 -5.61
CA ARG A 44 -1.77 6.96 -5.53
C ARG A 44 -0.99 7.84 -6.51
N ALA A 45 0.30 7.55 -6.74
CA ALA A 45 1.11 8.27 -7.72
C ALA A 45 0.63 8.01 -9.16
N CYS A 46 0.34 6.75 -9.51
CA CYS A 46 -0.30 6.41 -10.78
C CYS A 46 -1.66 7.11 -10.92
N TYR A 47 -2.48 7.12 -9.87
CA TYR A 47 -3.78 7.77 -9.89
C TYR A 47 -3.65 9.28 -10.12
N ALA A 48 -2.73 9.95 -9.42
CA ALA A 48 -2.44 11.37 -9.64
C ALA A 48 -2.04 11.67 -11.10
N VAL A 49 -1.28 10.78 -11.74
CA VAL A 49 -0.97 10.93 -13.17
C VAL A 49 -2.23 10.85 -14.02
N THR A 50 -3.16 9.92 -13.76
CA THR A 50 -4.40 9.81 -14.54
C THR A 50 -5.34 11.02 -14.38
N GLN A 51 -5.18 11.80 -13.30
CA GLN A 51 -5.95 13.03 -13.08
C GLN A 51 -5.37 14.22 -13.85
N GLU A 52 -4.04 14.30 -13.95
CA GLU A 52 -3.37 15.46 -14.57
C GLU A 52 -3.01 15.22 -16.04
N CYS A 53 -2.82 13.97 -16.43
CA CYS A 53 -2.40 13.55 -17.76
C CYS A 53 -3.48 12.72 -18.42
N ASP A 54 -3.64 12.86 -19.74
CA ASP A 54 -4.50 11.97 -20.55
C ASP A 54 -3.77 10.65 -20.82
N ILE A 55 -3.49 9.92 -19.74
CA ILE A 55 -2.75 8.66 -19.73
C ILE A 55 -3.64 7.61 -19.07
N LYS A 56 -3.81 6.49 -19.77
CA LYS A 56 -4.37 5.27 -19.20
C LYS A 56 -3.26 4.24 -19.06
N PHE A 57 -3.08 3.73 -17.85
CA PHE A 57 -2.12 2.67 -17.60
C PHE A 57 -2.78 1.31 -17.84
N ASP A 58 -2.26 0.55 -18.80
CA ASP A 58 -2.58 -0.86 -18.91
C ASP A 58 -1.81 -1.70 -17.89
N GLN A 59 -2.20 -2.96 -17.72
CA GLN A 59 -1.57 -3.89 -16.78
C GLN A 59 -0.06 -4.04 -17.03
N LYS A 60 0.37 -4.13 -18.29
CA LYS A 60 1.79 -4.29 -18.65
C LYS A 60 2.62 -3.09 -18.20
N LYS A 61 2.13 -1.88 -18.43
CA LYS A 61 2.78 -0.64 -18.01
C LYS A 61 2.77 -0.54 -16.47
N LEU A 62 1.70 -0.94 -15.79
CA LEU A 62 1.67 -1.02 -14.34
C LEU A 62 2.71 -2.01 -13.79
N CYS A 63 2.87 -3.20 -14.37
CA CYS A 63 3.93 -4.14 -13.97
C CYS A 63 5.32 -3.52 -14.11
N GLN A 64 5.57 -2.79 -15.20
CA GLN A 64 6.84 -2.07 -15.40
C GLN A 64 7.08 -1.00 -14.32
N ILE A 65 6.06 -0.19 -14.02
CA ILE A 65 6.13 0.86 -12.99
C ILE A 65 6.39 0.26 -11.62
N ILE A 66 5.62 -0.76 -11.23
CA ILE A 66 5.72 -1.42 -9.92
C ILE A 66 7.12 -2.04 -9.75
N LEU A 67 7.60 -2.80 -10.76
CA LEU A 67 8.92 -3.42 -10.71
C LEU A 67 10.04 -2.38 -10.67
N ALA A 68 9.91 -1.27 -11.41
CA ALA A 68 10.89 -0.21 -11.39
C ALA A 68 10.94 0.49 -10.03
N CYS A 69 9.78 0.77 -9.41
CA CYS A 69 9.72 1.29 -8.04
C CYS A 69 10.39 0.32 -7.06
N ALA A 70 10.04 -0.97 -7.12
CA ALA A 70 10.63 -2.00 -6.25
C ALA A 70 12.16 -2.13 -6.41
N LYS A 71 12.70 -1.85 -7.60
CA LYS A 71 14.16 -1.84 -7.85
C LYS A 71 14.83 -0.53 -7.46
N LYS A 72 14.10 0.59 -7.50
CA LYS A 72 14.60 1.92 -7.12
C LYS A 72 14.65 2.07 -5.60
N PHE A 73 13.70 1.46 -4.90
CA PHE A 73 13.70 1.41 -3.45
C PHE A 73 14.92 0.62 -2.96
N GLN A 74 15.51 1.06 -1.85
CA GLN A 74 16.64 0.39 -1.20
C GLN A 74 16.17 -0.72 -0.25
N HIS A 75 14.93 -1.16 -0.40
CA HIS A 75 14.25 -2.21 0.35
C HIS A 75 13.25 -2.91 -0.56
N GLU A 76 12.74 -4.05 -0.12
CA GLU A 76 11.64 -4.75 -0.79
C GLU A 76 10.35 -3.91 -0.74
N LEU A 77 9.60 -3.88 -1.84
CA LEU A 77 8.35 -3.11 -1.93
C LEU A 77 7.27 -3.79 -1.09
N TYR A 78 6.73 -3.07 -0.11
CA TYR A 78 5.73 -3.60 0.80
C TYR A 78 4.34 -3.75 0.15
N PHE A 79 3.74 -4.91 0.37
CA PHE A 79 2.31 -5.16 0.18
C PHE A 79 1.82 -6.08 1.30
N HIS A 80 0.56 -5.97 1.70
CA HIS A 80 0.00 -6.94 2.65
C HIS A 80 -1.37 -7.44 2.24
N THR A 81 -1.66 -8.63 2.73
CA THR A 81 -2.98 -9.23 2.84
C THR A 81 -3.26 -9.54 4.31
N ASP A 82 -4.40 -10.16 4.61
CA ASP A 82 -4.71 -10.70 5.92
C ASP A 82 -5.09 -12.19 5.84
N ASP A 83 -5.17 -12.82 7.01
CA ASP A 83 -5.55 -14.23 7.15
C ASP A 83 -6.91 -14.54 6.53
N HIS A 84 -7.88 -13.64 6.62
CA HIS A 84 -9.18 -13.81 5.97
C HIS A 84 -9.07 -13.87 4.45
N ALA A 85 -8.42 -12.88 3.82
CA ALA A 85 -8.30 -12.81 2.38
C ALA A 85 -7.36 -13.87 1.80
N VAL A 86 -6.26 -14.19 2.50
CA VAL A 86 -5.27 -15.18 2.00
C VAL A 86 -5.85 -16.59 1.88
N HIS A 87 -6.89 -16.93 2.65
CA HIS A 87 -7.61 -18.19 2.50
C HIS A 87 -8.35 -18.30 1.16
N HIS A 88 -8.73 -17.17 0.58
CA HIS A 88 -9.38 -17.12 -0.73
C HIS A 88 -8.39 -16.91 -1.87
N PHE A 89 -7.33 -16.13 -1.62
CA PHE A 89 -6.36 -15.74 -2.63
C PHE A 89 -4.99 -15.41 -2.01
N ASP A 90 -3.97 -16.19 -2.35
CA ASP A 90 -2.59 -15.93 -1.94
C ASP A 90 -1.80 -15.22 -3.07
N PRO A 91 -1.41 -13.94 -2.88
CA PRO A 91 -0.64 -13.19 -3.87
C PRO A 91 0.69 -13.85 -4.27
N LYS A 92 1.26 -14.72 -3.43
CA LYS A 92 2.54 -15.40 -3.72
C LYS A 92 2.39 -16.61 -4.62
N THR A 93 1.21 -17.22 -4.68
CA THR A 93 0.97 -18.49 -5.38
C THR A 93 -0.18 -18.42 -6.39
N ALA A 94 -0.80 -17.25 -6.56
CA ALA A 94 -1.88 -17.01 -7.49
C ALA A 94 -1.50 -17.36 -8.95
N THR A 95 -2.41 -18.06 -9.63
CA THR A 95 -2.31 -18.42 -11.06
C THR A 95 -3.32 -17.67 -11.93
N ASN A 96 -4.30 -17.00 -11.32
CA ASN A 96 -5.27 -16.15 -11.98
C ASN A 96 -5.27 -14.75 -11.35
N TYR A 97 -4.62 -13.79 -12.00
CA TYR A 97 -4.46 -12.45 -11.44
C TYR A 97 -5.76 -11.64 -11.41
N ASP A 98 -6.75 -11.98 -12.23
CA ASP A 98 -8.06 -11.31 -12.22
C ASP A 98 -8.77 -11.41 -10.87
N ASP A 99 -8.49 -12.48 -10.12
CA ASP A 99 -9.07 -12.69 -8.80
C ASP A 99 -8.52 -11.70 -7.75
N ALA A 100 -7.38 -11.06 -8.00
CA ALA A 100 -6.75 -10.12 -7.06
C ALA A 100 -7.61 -8.88 -6.74
N CYS A 101 -8.54 -8.51 -7.62
CA CYS A 101 -9.40 -7.35 -7.45
C CYS A 101 -10.77 -7.65 -6.84
N LYS A 102 -11.07 -8.92 -6.53
CA LYS A 102 -12.32 -9.31 -5.87
C LYS A 102 -12.31 -8.87 -4.40
N ALA A 103 -13.44 -8.38 -3.90
CA ALA A 103 -13.55 -7.81 -2.56
C ALA A 103 -13.08 -8.77 -1.46
N GLU A 104 -13.44 -10.05 -1.55
CA GLU A 104 -13.07 -11.11 -0.62
C GLU A 104 -11.57 -11.47 -0.64
N ASN A 105 -10.86 -11.10 -1.71
CA ASN A 105 -9.45 -11.41 -1.93
C ASN A 105 -8.52 -10.25 -1.54
N ILE A 106 -9.06 -9.13 -1.06
CA ILE A 106 -8.29 -7.95 -0.67
C ILE A 106 -8.22 -7.85 0.86
N GLY A 107 -7.08 -8.18 1.45
CA GLY A 107 -6.86 -8.04 2.91
C GLY A 107 -6.54 -6.61 3.36
N CYS A 108 -6.02 -5.76 2.46
CA CYS A 108 -5.74 -4.36 2.76
C CYS A 108 -7.01 -3.52 2.74
N GLY A 109 -7.44 -3.01 3.90
CA GLY A 109 -8.64 -2.17 4.02
C GLY A 109 -8.64 -0.95 3.07
N TYR A 110 -7.49 -0.30 2.88
CA TYR A 110 -7.35 0.81 1.94
C TYR A 110 -7.61 0.40 0.48
N PHE A 111 -6.96 -0.67 -0.01
CA PHE A 111 -7.18 -1.15 -1.37
C PHE A 111 -8.61 -1.67 -1.58
N LYS A 112 -9.22 -2.25 -0.53
CA LYS A 112 -10.61 -2.67 -0.56
C LYS A 112 -11.53 -1.47 -0.78
N LEU A 113 -11.29 -0.33 -0.11
CA LEU A 113 -12.04 0.90 -0.37
C LEU A 113 -11.86 1.38 -1.81
N CYS A 114 -10.62 1.49 -2.30
CA CYS A 114 -10.36 1.90 -3.69
C CYS A 114 -11.09 1.02 -4.73
N ALA A 115 -11.14 -0.29 -4.50
CA ALA A 115 -11.71 -1.24 -5.45
C ALA A 115 -13.23 -1.43 -5.33
N THR A 116 -13.84 -1.12 -4.18
CA THR A 116 -15.24 -1.51 -3.90
C THR A 116 -16.15 -0.38 -3.41
N ALA A 117 -15.58 0.71 -2.90
CA ALA A 117 -16.33 1.84 -2.35
C ALA A 117 -15.53 3.15 -2.52
N PRO A 118 -15.15 3.54 -3.75
CA PRO A 118 -14.33 4.72 -4.02
C PRO A 118 -14.98 6.01 -3.53
N GLU A 119 -16.31 6.07 -3.49
CA GLU A 119 -17.07 7.23 -3.04
C GLU A 119 -16.80 7.54 -1.56
N LYS A 120 -16.42 6.53 -0.77
CA LYS A 120 -16.00 6.72 0.62
C LYS A 120 -14.63 7.39 0.74
N LEU A 121 -13.86 7.44 -0.34
CA LEU A 121 -12.59 8.16 -0.44
C LEU A 121 -12.73 9.51 -1.16
N ASP A 122 -13.96 9.93 -1.48
CA ASP A 122 -14.26 11.06 -2.38
C ASP A 122 -13.75 10.84 -3.81
N GLU A 123 -13.74 9.58 -4.27
CA GLU A 123 -13.27 9.19 -5.59
C GLU A 123 -14.37 8.54 -6.45
N ASP A 124 -14.10 8.38 -7.74
CA ASP A 124 -15.06 7.91 -8.75
C ASP A 124 -14.70 6.53 -9.35
N GLU A 125 -15.43 6.14 -10.40
CA GLU A 125 -15.23 4.87 -11.12
C GLU A 125 -13.81 4.71 -11.69
N LYS A 126 -13.10 5.81 -12.00
CA LYS A 126 -11.71 5.72 -12.47
C LYS A 126 -10.77 5.20 -11.40
N CYS A 127 -11.06 5.48 -10.13
CA CYS A 127 -10.30 4.92 -9.01
C CYS A 127 -10.46 3.39 -8.96
N VAL A 128 -11.68 2.89 -9.16
CA VAL A 128 -11.98 1.45 -9.20
C VAL A 128 -11.32 0.75 -10.37
N GLU A 129 -11.41 1.34 -11.57
CA GLU A 129 -10.77 0.83 -12.78
C GLU A 129 -9.25 0.71 -12.59
N LEU A 130 -8.61 1.78 -12.10
CA LEU A 130 -7.17 1.78 -11.85
C LEU A 130 -6.80 0.83 -10.72
N ALA A 131 -7.55 0.78 -9.61
CA ALA A 131 -7.26 -0.11 -8.49
C ALA A 131 -7.33 -1.57 -8.93
N SER A 132 -8.32 -1.92 -9.75
CA SER A 132 -8.46 -3.26 -10.31
C SER A 132 -7.28 -3.62 -11.22
N ALA A 133 -6.90 -2.74 -12.14
CA ALA A 133 -5.74 -2.96 -13.02
C ALA A 133 -4.42 -3.03 -12.22
N PHE A 134 -4.28 -2.18 -11.19
CA PHE A 134 -3.10 -2.12 -10.33
C PHE A 134 -2.94 -3.38 -9.49
N LEU A 135 -4.00 -3.88 -8.86
CA LEU A 135 -3.93 -5.10 -8.04
C LEU A 135 -3.57 -6.33 -8.89
N LYS A 136 -4.12 -6.46 -10.11
CA LYS A 136 -3.75 -7.51 -11.06
C LYS A 136 -2.25 -7.43 -11.41
N ALA A 137 -1.79 -6.25 -11.80
CA ALA A 137 -0.40 -6.00 -12.13
C ALA A 137 0.55 -6.23 -10.93
N LEU A 138 0.13 -5.84 -9.73
CA LEU A 138 0.92 -6.01 -8.52
C LEU A 138 1.14 -7.49 -8.21
N VAL A 139 0.08 -8.31 -8.26
CA VAL A 139 0.20 -9.75 -8.00
C VAL A 139 1.01 -10.46 -9.07
N GLU A 140 0.80 -10.13 -10.35
CA GLU A 140 1.65 -10.65 -11.43
C GLU A 140 3.13 -10.31 -11.19
N THR A 141 3.42 -9.06 -10.81
CA THR A 141 4.81 -8.62 -10.57
C THR A 141 5.43 -9.30 -9.34
N ILE A 142 4.64 -9.50 -8.27
CA ILE A 142 5.04 -10.26 -7.07
C ILE A 142 5.39 -11.70 -7.46
N HIS A 143 4.52 -12.36 -8.22
CA HIS A 143 4.70 -13.74 -8.65
C HIS A 143 5.99 -13.90 -9.48
N ASP A 144 6.24 -12.98 -10.41
CA ASP A 144 7.38 -13.05 -11.31
C ASP A 144 8.70 -12.60 -10.67
N ASN A 145 8.64 -11.75 -9.64
CA ASN A 145 9.81 -11.13 -9.02
C ASN A 145 9.75 -11.17 -7.47
N PRO A 146 9.53 -12.33 -6.84
CA PRO A 146 9.17 -12.40 -5.42
C PRO A 146 10.24 -11.85 -4.46
N LYS A 147 11.50 -11.79 -4.89
CA LYS A 147 12.63 -11.23 -4.11
C LYS A 147 12.64 -9.70 -4.03
N ASN A 148 11.76 -9.03 -4.77
CA ASN A 148 11.65 -7.57 -4.78
C ASN A 148 10.51 -7.07 -3.89
N PHE A 149 9.75 -7.96 -3.24
CA PHE A 149 8.53 -7.62 -2.52
C PHE A 149 8.51 -8.21 -1.12
N ASP A 150 8.11 -7.38 -0.15
CA ASP A 150 7.81 -7.80 1.21
C ASP A 150 6.30 -7.98 1.31
N VAL A 151 5.84 -9.20 1.01
CA VAL A 151 4.42 -9.55 1.06
C VAL A 151 4.09 -10.12 2.44
N VAL A 152 3.44 -9.29 3.25
CA VAL A 152 3.09 -9.55 4.64
C VAL A 152 1.66 -10.10 4.75
N CYS A 153 1.44 -11.07 5.63
CA CYS A 153 0.11 -11.52 6.02
C CYS A 153 -0.15 -11.02 7.44
N LEU A 154 -1.12 -10.11 7.61
CA LEU A 154 -1.56 -9.64 8.91
C LEU A 154 -2.55 -10.64 9.52
N HIS A 155 -2.50 -10.80 10.83
CA HIS A 155 -3.29 -11.80 11.54
C HIS A 155 -4.19 -11.17 12.58
N GLY A 156 -5.38 -11.75 12.74
CA GLY A 156 -6.37 -11.35 13.71
C GLY A 156 -7.22 -10.15 13.30
N ASP A 157 -8.18 -9.85 14.18
CA ASP A 157 -9.15 -8.80 13.97
C ASP A 157 -8.57 -7.41 14.25
N HIS A 158 -9.13 -6.41 13.54
CA HIS A 158 -8.93 -5.00 13.87
C HIS A 158 -9.40 -4.70 15.29
N ASN A 159 -8.52 -4.07 16.07
CA ASN A 159 -8.74 -3.67 17.46
C ASN A 159 -8.28 -2.24 17.72
N GLU A 160 -8.11 -1.46 16.66
CA GLU A 160 -7.63 -0.10 16.72
C GLU A 160 -8.61 0.82 17.45
N LYS A 161 -8.09 1.53 18.46
CA LYS A 161 -8.83 2.48 19.29
C LYS A 161 -8.25 3.89 19.22
N TYR A 162 -7.09 4.02 18.58
CA TYR A 162 -6.33 5.26 18.52
C TYR A 162 -5.87 5.51 17.09
N VAL A 163 -5.70 6.79 16.75
CA VAL A 163 -5.14 7.23 15.48
C VAL A 163 -4.02 8.23 15.78
N LYS A 164 -2.81 7.96 15.26
CA LYS A 164 -1.63 8.83 15.41
C LYS A 164 -1.21 9.37 14.05
N LYS A 165 -1.12 10.69 13.93
CA LYS A 165 -0.51 11.39 12.79
C LYS A 165 0.84 11.96 13.21
N SER A 166 1.92 11.38 12.70
CA SER A 166 3.30 11.66 13.09
C SER A 166 4.02 12.60 12.12
N LYS A 167 4.68 13.64 12.64
CA LYS A 167 5.60 14.48 11.86
C LYS A 167 7.03 13.95 11.84
N LEU A 168 7.31 12.88 12.58
CA LEU A 168 8.63 12.28 12.68
C LEU A 168 8.94 11.51 11.38
N MET A 169 10.24 11.43 11.04
CA MET A 169 10.72 10.63 9.90
C MET A 169 11.08 9.19 10.29
N LYS A 170 11.23 8.95 11.59
CA LYS A 170 11.56 7.64 12.17
C LYS A 170 10.30 6.81 12.36
N PRO A 171 10.40 5.46 12.28
CA PRO A 171 9.27 4.59 12.57
C PRO A 171 8.78 4.78 14.01
N LEU A 172 7.51 4.43 14.23
CA LEU A 172 6.89 4.39 15.55
C LEU A 172 6.47 2.96 15.87
N LYS A 173 6.57 2.59 17.14
CA LYS A 173 6.13 1.29 17.63
C LYS A 173 4.61 1.15 17.48
N ALA A 174 4.18 0.12 16.78
CA ALA A 174 2.81 -0.33 16.74
C ALA A 174 2.50 -1.23 17.95
N ASP A 175 1.23 -1.22 18.37
CA ASP A 175 0.77 -1.82 19.62
C ASP A 175 -0.45 -2.72 19.46
N GLY A 176 -0.80 -3.08 18.22
CA GLY A 176 -2.02 -3.83 17.92
C GLY A 176 -3.30 -2.99 17.95
N GLN A 177 -3.23 -1.70 18.33
CA GLN A 177 -4.41 -0.89 18.69
C GLN A 177 -4.37 0.54 18.13
N THR A 178 -3.36 0.91 17.34
CA THR A 178 -3.21 2.27 16.85
C THR A 178 -2.96 2.30 15.35
N PHE A 179 -3.78 3.06 14.61
CA PHE A 179 -3.42 3.47 13.25
C PHE A 179 -2.32 4.52 13.30
N ILE A 180 -1.21 4.33 12.59
CA ILE A 180 -0.07 5.26 12.61
C ILE A 180 0.23 5.77 11.20
N TYR A 181 0.17 7.08 11.00
CA TYR A 181 0.41 7.73 9.71
C TYR A 181 1.57 8.71 9.72
N HIS A 182 2.42 8.63 8.69
CA HIS A 182 3.61 9.46 8.50
C HIS A 182 3.52 10.28 7.20
N PRO A 183 2.73 11.39 7.18
CA PRO A 183 2.51 12.19 5.98
C PRO A 183 3.80 12.71 5.36
N LYS A 184 4.77 13.14 6.17
CA LYS A 184 6.02 13.69 5.63
C LYS A 184 6.82 12.63 4.88
N VAL A 185 6.89 11.42 5.43
CA VAL A 185 7.60 10.29 4.81
C VAL A 185 6.87 9.86 3.53
N GLU A 186 5.54 9.74 3.58
CA GLU A 186 4.73 9.41 2.39
C GLU A 186 5.01 10.37 1.23
N LEU A 187 5.07 11.68 1.49
CA LEU A 187 5.33 12.67 0.44
C LEU A 187 6.76 12.61 -0.10
N GLU A 188 7.77 12.36 0.74
CA GLU A 188 9.16 12.21 0.29
C GLU A 188 9.36 10.95 -0.56
N GLU A 189 8.70 9.83 -0.23
CA GLU A 189 8.72 8.63 -1.07
C GLU A 189 7.91 8.82 -2.35
N GLY A 190 6.77 9.51 -2.27
CA GLY A 190 5.93 9.86 -3.41
C GLY A 190 6.67 10.65 -4.49
N ASP A 191 7.50 11.62 -4.10
CA ASP A 191 8.32 12.37 -5.05
C ASP A 191 9.29 11.45 -5.84
N LYS A 192 9.88 10.44 -5.18
CA LYS A 192 10.76 9.45 -5.85
C LYS A 192 9.97 8.53 -6.78
N ILE A 193 8.75 8.16 -6.42
CA ILE A 193 7.86 7.36 -7.27
C ILE A 193 7.48 8.16 -8.52
N ILE A 194 7.18 9.44 -8.38
CA ILE A 194 6.86 10.33 -9.50
C ILE A 194 8.07 10.51 -10.43
N ASP A 195 9.29 10.54 -9.88
CA ASP A 195 10.51 10.50 -10.70
C ASP A 195 10.60 9.21 -11.55
N VAL A 196 10.32 8.05 -10.96
CA VAL A 196 10.27 6.77 -11.70
C VAL A 196 9.19 6.79 -12.78
N LEU A 197 8.00 7.34 -12.50
CA LEU A 197 6.94 7.52 -13.48
C LEU A 197 7.41 8.38 -14.66
N CYS A 198 8.12 9.48 -14.40
CA CYS A 198 8.70 10.33 -15.44
C CYS A 198 9.83 9.64 -16.24
N GLU A 199 10.56 8.70 -15.64
CA GLU A 199 11.58 7.89 -16.33
C GLU A 199 10.92 6.89 -17.30
N ILE A 200 9.82 6.25 -16.90
CA ILE A 200 9.11 5.21 -17.67
C ILE A 200 8.16 5.81 -18.73
N GLU A 201 7.54 6.94 -18.40
CA GLU A 201 6.58 7.63 -19.25
C GLU A 201 6.97 9.13 -19.34
N PRO A 202 7.92 9.45 -20.24
CA PRO A 202 8.48 10.81 -20.33
C PRO A 202 7.46 11.91 -20.62
N SER A 203 6.29 11.57 -21.15
CA SER A 203 5.18 12.51 -21.38
C SER A 203 4.66 13.14 -20.08
N ILE A 204 4.93 12.56 -18.92
CA ILE A 204 4.57 13.11 -17.60
C ILE A 204 5.46 14.29 -17.21
N LYS A 205 6.69 14.40 -17.74
CA LYS A 205 7.71 15.36 -17.27
C LYS A 205 7.24 16.81 -17.27
N ASP A 206 6.52 17.21 -18.31
CA ASP A 206 6.03 18.59 -18.46
C ASP A 206 4.92 18.93 -17.45
N LYS A 207 4.27 17.91 -16.87
CA LYS A 207 3.21 18.02 -15.86
C LYS A 207 3.64 17.55 -14.47
N LYS A 208 4.93 17.28 -14.27
CA LYS A 208 5.46 16.68 -13.03
C LYS A 208 5.03 17.45 -11.78
N GLU A 209 5.14 18.78 -11.80
CA GLU A 209 4.78 19.61 -10.64
C GLU A 209 3.29 19.52 -10.30
N ASP A 210 2.42 19.43 -11.31
CA ASP A 210 0.98 19.32 -11.11
C ASP A 210 0.61 17.93 -10.61
N VAL A 211 1.24 16.87 -11.14
CA VAL A 211 1.13 15.51 -10.59
C VAL A 211 1.56 15.46 -9.13
N GLN A 212 2.66 16.12 -8.74
CA GLN A 212 3.10 16.19 -7.34
C GLN A 212 2.10 16.92 -6.44
N LYS A 213 1.48 18.02 -6.92
CA LYS A 213 0.44 18.73 -6.18
C LYS A 213 -0.81 17.86 -6.00
N THR A 214 -1.22 17.14 -7.04
CA THR A 214 -2.40 16.29 -7.01
C THR A 214 -2.18 15.03 -6.18
N TYR A 215 -1.00 14.42 -6.26
CA TYR A 215 -0.58 13.36 -5.35
C TYR A 215 -0.67 13.79 -3.88
N LYS A 216 -0.16 14.98 -3.53
CA LYS A 216 -0.25 15.54 -2.17
C LYS A 216 -1.70 15.70 -1.69
N LYS A 217 -2.62 16.13 -2.57
CA LYS A 217 -4.04 16.25 -2.27
C LYS A 217 -4.68 14.87 -2.04
N ILE A 218 -4.41 13.92 -2.93
CA ILE A 218 -4.90 12.53 -2.86
C ILE A 218 -4.43 11.88 -1.56
N CYS A 219 -3.14 11.93 -1.23
CA CYS A 219 -2.60 11.36 0.01
C CYS A 219 -3.32 11.89 1.25
N LYS A 220 -3.54 13.21 1.31
CA LYS A 220 -4.28 13.83 2.41
C LYS A 220 -5.72 13.35 2.45
N SER A 221 -6.44 13.43 1.32
CA SER A 221 -7.85 13.05 1.21
C SER A 221 -8.06 11.58 1.56
N HIS A 222 -7.31 10.68 0.91
CA HIS A 222 -7.40 9.25 1.13
C HIS A 222 -7.10 8.86 2.57
N TRP A 223 -6.10 9.48 3.21
CA TRP A 223 -5.84 9.24 4.63
C TRP A 223 -7.03 9.66 5.51
N GLU A 224 -7.54 10.88 5.34
CA GLU A 224 -8.62 11.44 6.17
C GLU A 224 -9.87 10.57 6.04
N HIS A 225 -10.28 10.28 4.81
CA HIS A 225 -11.46 9.46 4.52
C HIS A 225 -11.29 7.97 4.89
N ALA A 226 -10.11 7.38 4.64
CA ALA A 226 -9.88 5.99 5.04
C ALA A 226 -9.99 5.82 6.56
N ILE A 227 -9.49 6.78 7.34
CA ILE A 227 -9.64 6.73 8.81
C ILE A 227 -11.06 6.96 9.27
N GLU A 228 -11.83 7.84 8.62
CA GLU A 228 -13.25 8.01 8.94
C GLU A 228 -14.04 6.71 8.76
N VAL A 229 -13.66 5.89 7.79
CA VAL A 229 -14.30 4.58 7.55
C VAL A 229 -13.75 3.49 8.47
N LEU A 230 -12.44 3.42 8.66
CA LEU A 230 -11.77 2.33 9.39
C LEU A 230 -11.78 2.54 10.91
N ALA A 231 -11.87 3.79 11.38
CA ALA A 231 -11.86 4.16 12.80
C ALA A 231 -12.86 5.31 13.07
N PRO A 232 -14.18 5.10 12.82
CA PRO A 232 -15.17 6.16 12.90
C PRO A 232 -15.24 6.76 14.32
N GLY A 233 -15.12 8.09 14.41
CA GLY A 233 -15.23 8.83 15.67
C GLY A 233 -14.00 8.79 16.57
N VAL A 234 -12.89 8.18 16.14
CA VAL A 234 -11.64 8.15 16.91
C VAL A 234 -10.87 9.47 16.75
N GLU A 235 -10.43 10.06 17.87
CA GLU A 235 -9.64 11.29 17.85
C GLU A 235 -8.23 11.06 17.30
N ILE A 236 -7.76 11.99 16.46
CA ILE A 236 -6.42 11.94 15.87
C ILE A 236 -5.41 12.63 16.78
N GLU A 237 -4.57 11.83 17.43
CA GLU A 237 -3.39 12.30 18.18
C GLU A 237 -2.30 12.79 17.20
N LYS A 238 -1.80 14.01 17.42
CA LYS A 238 -0.73 14.61 16.59
C LYS A 238 0.61 14.50 17.30
N ILE A 239 1.51 13.69 16.76
CA ILE A 239 2.89 13.57 17.24
C ILE A 239 3.76 14.59 16.51
N LYS A 240 4.46 15.43 17.28
CA LYS A 240 5.31 16.52 16.79
C LYS A 240 6.78 16.12 16.75
#